data_AF-A0A8J7MEN6-F1
#
_entry.id   AF-A0A8J7MEN6-F1
#
_cell.length_a   1.000
_cell.length_b   1.000
_cell.length_c   1.000
_cell.angle_alpha   90.00
_cell.angle_beta   90.00
_cell.angle_gamma   90.00
#
_symmetry.space_group_name_H-M   'P 1'
#
loop_
_entity.id
_entity.type
_entity.pdbx_description
1 polymer ?
#
loop_
_entity_poly.entity_id
_entity_poly.type
_entity_poly.pdbx_seq_one_letter_code
_entity_poly.pdbx_strand_id
1 'polypeptide(L)'
;MGGPTAEVRQQMISTEARGNFYYGRRYYVNKTRFWGYLRKPGQPATSAKLVMFNESKRRQPDRFSENGSGNQKYGFDNNYEYKIYGYYTGKTVYEINSNQFLPEFMLTNYAVVSKDPGWLFSPRDSYDPNNITLRPHNSL
;
A
#
# COMPACT_ATOMS: atom_id res chain seq x y z
N MET A 1 1.43 -13.08 8.67
CA MET A 1 0.09 -12.57 8.30
C MET A 1 -0.77 -13.76 7.87
N GLY A 2 -2.02 -13.86 8.32
CA GLY A 2 -2.97 -14.84 7.79
C GLY A 2 -3.39 -14.50 6.36
N GLY A 3 -4.25 -15.32 5.73
CA GLY A 3 -4.84 -14.99 4.44
C GLY A 3 -5.22 -16.19 3.58
N PRO A 4 -5.78 -15.93 2.39
CA PRO A 4 -6.14 -16.98 1.43
C PRO A 4 -4.90 -17.72 0.91
N THR A 5 -5.09 -18.88 0.27
CA THR A 5 -4.01 -19.49 -0.52
C THR A 5 -3.64 -18.60 -1.71
N ALA A 6 -2.49 -18.88 -2.34
CA ALA A 6 -2.06 -18.13 -3.52
C ALA A 6 -3.08 -18.24 -4.67
N GLU A 7 -3.65 -19.43 -4.87
CA GLU A 7 -4.67 -19.69 -5.90
C GLU A 7 -5.94 -18.91 -5.63
N VAL A 8 -6.44 -18.94 -4.39
CA VAL A 8 -7.64 -18.19 -3.99
C VAL A 8 -7.39 -16.69 -4.14
N ARG A 9 -6.21 -16.18 -3.77
CA ARG A 9 -5.88 -14.76 -3.98
C ARG A 9 -5.89 -14.40 -5.47
N GLN A 10 -5.31 -15.24 -6.32
CA GLN A 10 -5.29 -14.99 -7.75
C GLN A 10 -6.71 -14.94 -8.33
N GLN A 11 -7.60 -15.82 -7.86
CA GLN A 11 -9.02 -15.81 -8.23
C GLN A 11 -9.69 -14.52 -7.75
N MET A 12 -9.49 -14.11 -6.49
CA MET A 12 -10.02 -12.84 -5.96
C MET A 12 -9.57 -11.65 -6.82
N ILE A 13 -8.28 -11.58 -7.17
CA ILE A 13 -7.73 -10.53 -8.05
C ILE A 13 -8.43 -10.54 -9.41
N SER A 14 -8.66 -11.71 -10.00
CA SER A 14 -9.33 -11.83 -11.29
C SER A 14 -10.76 -11.29 -11.26
N THR A 15 -11.45 -11.43 -10.13
CA THR A 15 -12.84 -10.97 -9.92
C THR A 15 -12.96 -9.55 -9.39
N GLU A 16 -11.85 -8.83 -9.21
CA GLU A 16 -11.88 -7.45 -8.72
C GLU A 16 -12.73 -6.53 -9.60
N ALA A 17 -13.49 -5.67 -8.94
CA ALA A 17 -14.16 -4.56 -9.60
C ALA A 17 -13.12 -3.74 -10.38
N ARG A 18 -13.39 -3.50 -11.67
CA ARG A 18 -12.54 -2.68 -12.53
C ARG A 18 -12.95 -1.22 -12.46
N GLY A 19 -12.05 -0.32 -12.85
CA GLY A 19 -12.34 1.12 -12.92
C GLY A 19 -11.12 2.00 -12.83
N ASN A 20 -11.36 3.31 -12.77
CA ASN A 20 -10.34 4.35 -12.72
C ASN A 20 -9.87 4.58 -11.27
N PHE A 21 -9.30 3.54 -10.66
CA PHE A 21 -8.70 3.58 -9.33
C PHE A 21 -7.57 2.54 -9.25
N TYR A 22 -6.87 2.55 -8.12
CA TYR A 22 -5.85 1.57 -7.76
C TYR A 22 -6.29 0.82 -6.52
N TYR A 23 -6.00 -0.47 -6.45
CA TYR A 23 -5.99 -1.16 -5.17
C TYR A 23 -4.70 -0.80 -4.44
N GLY A 24 -4.86 -0.18 -3.28
CA GLY A 24 -3.79 0.25 -2.41
C GLY A 24 -3.71 -0.63 -1.18
N ARG A 25 -2.52 -1.12 -0.86
CA ARG A 25 -2.24 -1.84 0.38
C ARG A 25 -1.31 -0.99 1.24
N ARG A 26 -1.81 -0.56 2.40
CA ARG A 26 -1.00 0.20 3.35
C ARG A 26 0.18 -0.66 3.78
N TYR A 27 1.37 -0.10 3.70
CA TYR A 27 2.56 -0.69 4.26
C TYR A 27 3.29 0.36 5.07
N TYR A 28 3.28 0.19 6.39
CA TYR A 28 3.89 1.12 7.32
C TYR A 28 5.18 0.55 7.88
N VAL A 29 6.26 1.29 7.74
CA VAL A 29 7.53 1.05 8.45
C VAL A 29 7.87 2.31 9.23
N ASN A 30 8.27 2.16 10.48
CA ASN A 30 8.59 3.24 11.39
C ASN A 30 9.52 4.27 10.74
N LYS A 31 9.23 5.55 10.96
CA LYS A 31 9.97 6.72 10.46
C LYS A 31 9.97 6.94 8.94
N THR A 32 9.54 5.97 8.13
CA THR A 32 9.45 6.17 6.68
C THR A 32 8.26 7.05 6.29
N ARG A 33 8.30 7.61 5.07
CA ARG A 33 7.25 8.48 4.53
C ARG A 33 6.51 7.93 3.32
N PHE A 34 6.95 6.79 2.78
CA PHE A 34 6.15 6.10 1.77
C PHE A 34 4.82 5.66 2.37
N TRP A 35 3.80 5.59 1.52
CA TRP A 35 2.48 5.20 2.00
C TRP A 35 2.27 3.68 1.95
N GLY A 36 2.58 3.07 0.81
CA GLY A 36 2.29 1.66 0.58
C GLY A 36 2.30 1.33 -0.90
N TYR A 37 1.72 0.17 -1.23
CA TYR A 37 1.77 -0.39 -2.57
C TYR A 37 0.49 -0.11 -3.35
N LEU A 38 0.60 0.36 -4.59
CA LEU A 38 -0.51 0.55 -5.52
C LEU A 38 -0.40 -0.36 -6.74
N ARG A 39 -1.50 -1.00 -7.13
CA ARG A 39 -1.65 -1.70 -8.41
C ARG A 39 -2.98 -1.40 -9.07
N LYS A 40 -3.07 -1.55 -10.39
CA LYS A 40 -4.37 -1.44 -11.07
C LYS A 40 -5.23 -2.68 -10.78
N PRO A 41 -6.56 -2.54 -10.79
CA PRO A 41 -7.48 -3.67 -10.67
C PRO A 41 -7.17 -4.81 -11.64
N GLY A 42 -7.22 -6.04 -11.15
CA GLY A 42 -6.95 -7.26 -11.93
C GLY A 42 -5.48 -7.51 -12.27
N GLN A 43 -4.56 -6.61 -11.92
CA GLN A 43 -3.13 -6.88 -12.04
C GLN A 43 -2.62 -7.72 -10.86
N PRO A 44 -1.61 -8.59 -11.07
CA PRO A 44 -1.04 -9.39 -9.99
C PRO A 44 -0.45 -8.50 -8.89
N ALA A 45 -0.44 -8.99 -7.65
CA ALA A 45 0.11 -8.27 -6.51
C ALA A 45 1.57 -7.82 -6.74
N THR A 46 2.34 -8.61 -7.48
CA THR A 46 3.75 -8.34 -7.82
C THR A 46 3.95 -7.13 -8.74
N SER A 47 2.90 -6.66 -9.42
CA SER A 47 2.95 -5.43 -10.23
C SER A 47 2.87 -4.15 -9.41
N ALA A 48 2.59 -4.26 -8.10
CA ALA A 48 2.34 -3.11 -7.26
C ALA A 48 3.61 -2.30 -7.02
N LYS A 49 3.47 -0.97 -7.03
CA LYS A 49 4.58 -0.03 -6.82
C LYS A 49 4.47 0.60 -5.44
N LEU A 50 5.58 0.65 -4.71
CA LEU A 50 5.68 1.44 -3.47
C LEU A 50 5.63 2.93 -3.84
N VAL A 51 4.75 3.71 -3.21
CA VAL A 51 4.52 5.12 -3.61
C VAL A 51 4.72 6.12 -2.48
N MET A 52 5.07 7.33 -2.87
CA MET A 52 4.92 8.55 -2.07
C MET A 52 3.66 9.28 -2.55
N PHE A 53 2.75 9.59 -1.62
CA PHE A 53 1.60 10.42 -1.97
C PHE A 53 1.96 11.90 -1.99
N ASN A 54 1.55 12.57 -3.06
CA ASN A 54 1.42 14.01 -3.08
C ASN A 54 0.08 14.39 -2.44
N GLU A 55 0.15 15.03 -1.27
CA GLU A 55 -1.02 15.37 -0.46
C GLU A 55 -1.62 16.76 -0.79
N SER A 56 -1.21 17.42 -1.89
CA SER A 56 -1.65 18.78 -2.23
C SER A 56 -3.15 18.91 -2.48
N LYS A 57 -3.81 17.83 -2.93
CA LYS A 57 -5.27 17.79 -3.16
C LYS A 57 -6.03 17.08 -2.05
N ARG A 58 -5.43 16.04 -1.46
CA ARG A 58 -6.06 15.21 -0.44
C ARG A 58 -4.98 14.65 0.48
N ARG A 59 -5.20 14.74 1.79
CA ARG A 59 -4.33 14.08 2.77
C ARG A 59 -4.45 12.56 2.67
N GLN A 60 -3.35 11.83 2.84
CA GLN A 60 -3.35 10.37 2.82
C GLN A 60 -4.24 9.76 3.91
N PRO A 61 -4.70 8.51 3.74
CA PRO A 61 -5.30 7.74 4.84
C PRO A 61 -4.37 7.70 6.05
N ASP A 62 -4.96 7.62 7.25
CA ASP A 62 -4.19 7.52 8.50
C ASP A 62 -3.14 8.62 8.65
N ARG A 63 -3.54 9.89 8.49
CA ARG A 63 -2.70 11.06 8.73
C ARG A 63 -2.72 11.51 10.20
N PHE A 64 -2.71 10.56 11.13
CA PHE A 64 -2.66 10.85 12.56
C PHE A 64 -1.25 11.29 13.02
N SER A 65 -1.15 11.69 14.29
CA SER A 65 0.14 12.00 14.93
C SER A 65 0.97 10.72 15.10
N GLU A 66 2.29 10.82 14.90
CA GLU A 66 3.22 9.73 15.20
C GLU A 66 3.28 9.41 16.70
N ASN A 67 3.02 10.42 17.55
CA ASN A 67 2.95 10.29 19.01
C ASN A 67 1.53 9.99 19.51
N GLY A 68 0.60 9.63 18.61
CA GLY A 68 -0.76 9.25 18.97
C GLY A 68 -0.81 7.93 19.76
N SER A 69 -1.99 7.60 20.28
CA SER A 69 -2.24 6.35 21.01
C SER A 69 -3.32 5.51 20.33
N GLY A 70 -3.26 4.18 20.49
CA GLY A 70 -4.24 3.24 19.95
C GLY A 70 -4.53 3.45 18.46
N ASN A 71 -5.83 3.53 18.12
CA ASN A 71 -6.35 3.73 16.76
C ASN A 71 -6.26 5.18 16.25
N GLN A 72 -5.51 6.04 16.95
CA GLN A 72 -5.25 7.44 16.58
C GLN A 72 -3.75 7.69 16.45
N LYS A 73 -2.98 6.65 16.10
CA LYS A 73 -1.54 6.71 15.86
C LYS A 73 -1.24 6.47 14.39
N TYR A 74 -0.35 7.27 13.82
CA TYR A 74 0.14 7.06 12.46
C TYR A 74 0.68 5.63 12.27
N GLY A 75 0.19 4.94 11.25
CA GLY A 75 0.47 3.54 10.95
C GLY A 75 -0.51 2.52 11.55
N PHE A 76 -1.57 2.95 12.27
CA PHE A 76 -2.56 2.01 12.84
C PHE A 76 -3.29 1.20 11.75
N ASP A 77 -3.40 1.77 10.54
CA ASP A 77 -4.05 1.15 9.39
C ASP A 77 -3.12 0.22 8.60
N ASN A 78 -1.98 -0.17 9.16
CA ASN A 78 -1.04 -1.07 8.49
C ASN A 78 -1.76 -2.31 7.94
N ASN A 79 -1.46 -2.64 6.69
CA ASN A 79 -2.07 -3.71 5.90
C ASN A 79 -3.53 -3.51 5.48
N TYR A 80 -4.19 -2.39 5.78
CA TYR A 80 -5.52 -2.11 5.24
C TYR A 80 -5.48 -2.04 3.70
N GLU A 81 -6.57 -2.45 3.08
CA GLU A 81 -6.79 -2.32 1.65
C GLU A 81 -7.73 -1.15 1.34
N TYR A 82 -7.37 -0.39 0.32
CA TYR A 82 -8.08 0.79 -0.12
C TYR A 82 -8.34 0.75 -1.63
N LYS A 83 -9.44 1.36 -2.07
CA LYS A 83 -9.50 1.98 -3.40
C LYS A 83 -8.82 3.34 -3.29
N ILE A 84 -7.84 3.60 -4.14
CA ILE A 84 -7.09 4.85 -4.22
C ILE A 84 -7.36 5.51 -5.57
N TYR A 85 -7.78 6.77 -5.55
CA TYR A 85 -8.09 7.55 -6.74
C TYR A 85 -7.02 8.63 -6.94
N GLY A 86 -6.56 8.75 -8.18
CA GLY A 86 -5.49 9.68 -8.52
C GLY A 86 -4.69 9.22 -9.72
N TYR A 87 -3.47 9.72 -9.84
CA TYR A 87 -2.58 9.41 -10.95
C TYR A 87 -1.12 9.56 -10.56
N TYR A 88 -0.24 8.80 -11.22
CA TYR A 88 1.20 9.01 -11.14
C TYR A 88 1.56 10.31 -11.84
N THR A 89 2.37 11.16 -11.20
CA THR A 89 2.74 12.48 -11.76
C THR A 89 3.88 12.40 -12.77
N GLY A 90 4.55 11.24 -12.85
CA GLY A 90 5.78 11.03 -13.62
C GLY A 90 7.05 11.46 -12.86
N LYS A 91 6.91 12.08 -11.69
CA LYS A 91 8.04 12.46 -10.83
C LYS A 91 8.42 11.33 -9.88
N THR A 92 9.62 11.42 -9.34
CA THR A 92 10.10 10.61 -8.22
C THR A 92 10.41 11.48 -7.01
N VAL A 93 10.28 10.91 -5.83
CA VAL A 93 10.56 11.54 -4.54
C VAL A 93 11.59 10.69 -3.82
N TYR A 94 12.63 11.33 -3.30
CA TYR A 94 13.61 10.68 -2.44
C TYR A 94 13.06 10.55 -1.03
N GLU A 95 12.91 9.32 -0.53
CA GLU A 95 12.52 9.04 0.84
C GLU A 95 13.76 8.63 1.65
N ILE A 96 14.19 9.52 2.53
CA ILE A 96 15.51 9.46 3.18
C ILE A 96 15.63 8.24 4.10
N ASN A 97 14.57 7.86 4.82
CA ASN A 97 14.65 6.78 5.82
C ASN A 97 14.75 5.39 5.18
N SER A 98 14.19 5.21 4.00
CA SER A 98 14.31 3.99 3.19
C SER A 98 15.45 4.05 2.17
N ASN A 99 16.04 5.24 1.96
CA ASN A 99 17.02 5.53 0.92
C ASN A 99 16.56 5.09 -0.48
N GLN A 100 15.31 5.40 -0.84
CA GLN A 100 14.71 5.02 -2.12
C GLN A 100 14.15 6.23 -2.88
N PHE A 101 14.28 6.19 -4.21
CA PHE A 101 13.52 7.06 -5.11
C PHE A 101 12.21 6.37 -5.47
N LEU A 102 11.09 6.93 -5.02
CA LEU A 102 9.78 6.34 -5.18
C LEU A 102 8.92 7.17 -6.14
N PRO A 103 8.07 6.54 -6.96
CA PRO A 103 7.13 7.27 -7.80
C PRO A 103 6.18 8.13 -6.96
N GLU A 104 6.00 9.38 -7.37
CA GLU A 104 5.02 10.28 -6.79
C GLU A 104 3.61 9.98 -7.36
N PHE A 105 2.64 9.88 -6.47
CA PHE A 105 1.24 9.68 -6.82
C PHE A 105 0.38 10.82 -6.28
N MET A 106 -0.32 11.53 -7.18
CA MET A 106 -1.27 12.58 -6.82
C MET A 106 -2.53 11.95 -6.24
N LEU A 107 -2.70 12.01 -4.93
CA LEU A 107 -3.89 11.48 -4.25
C LEU A 107 -5.05 12.46 -4.41
N THR A 108 -6.20 11.95 -4.86
CA THR A 108 -7.43 12.75 -5.03
C THR A 108 -8.57 12.26 -4.17
N ASN A 109 -8.68 10.94 -3.94
CA ASN A 109 -9.66 10.37 -3.03
C ASN A 109 -9.26 8.94 -2.61
N TYR A 110 -9.93 8.37 -1.62
CA TYR A 110 -9.80 6.96 -1.24
C TYR A 110 -11.03 6.42 -0.50
N ALA A 111 -11.18 5.10 -0.51
CA ALA A 111 -12.18 4.39 0.27
C ALA A 111 -11.59 3.08 0.83
N VAL A 112 -11.90 2.76 2.09
CA VAL A 112 -11.50 1.47 2.70
C VAL A 112 -12.24 0.33 2.01
N VAL A 113 -11.53 -0.73 1.65
CA VAL A 113 -12.08 -1.97 1.09
C VAL A 113 -12.10 -3.07 2.15
N SER A 114 -10.97 -3.27 2.83
CA SER A 114 -10.83 -4.29 3.87
C SER A 114 -9.85 -3.85 4.93
N LYS A 115 -10.14 -4.19 6.18
CA LYS A 115 -9.24 -3.99 7.33
C LYS A 115 -8.37 -5.22 7.61
N ASP A 116 -8.69 -6.35 6.98
CA ASP A 116 -7.93 -7.60 7.09
C ASP A 116 -7.90 -8.34 5.74
N PRO A 117 -7.12 -7.83 4.77
CA PRO A 117 -6.99 -8.47 3.45
C PRO A 117 -6.01 -9.65 3.43
N GLY A 118 -5.43 -10.04 4.57
CA GLY A 118 -4.38 -11.05 4.68
C GLY A 118 -3.00 -10.58 4.19
N TRP A 119 -2.14 -11.49 3.75
CA TRP A 119 -0.79 -11.16 3.25
C TRP A 119 -0.79 -10.21 2.03
N LEU A 120 0.33 -9.54 1.75
CA LEU A 120 0.43 -8.46 0.77
C LEU A 120 0.91 -8.98 -0.59
N PHE A 121 1.97 -9.79 -0.61
CA PHE A 121 2.54 -10.43 -1.81
C PHE A 121 2.50 -11.95 -1.77
N SER A 122 2.74 -12.56 -0.62
CA SER A 122 2.76 -14.02 -0.48
C SER A 122 2.40 -14.51 0.92
N PRO A 123 1.98 -15.78 1.09
CA PRO A 123 1.82 -16.38 2.42
C PRO A 123 3.10 -16.40 3.27
N ARG A 124 4.28 -16.23 2.65
CA ARG A 124 5.58 -16.18 3.32
C ARG A 124 5.97 -14.77 3.79
N ASP A 125 5.11 -13.78 3.55
CA ASP A 125 5.33 -12.41 3.99
C ASP A 125 5.54 -12.34 5.51
N SER A 126 6.72 -11.83 5.89
CA SER A 126 7.05 -11.50 7.27
C SER A 126 7.17 -9.99 7.39
N TYR A 127 6.27 -9.39 8.18
CA TYR A 127 6.25 -7.95 8.42
C TYR A 127 7.18 -7.61 9.59
N ASP A 128 8.05 -6.61 9.37
CA ASP A 128 8.85 -5.98 10.40
C ASP A 128 8.57 -4.46 10.41
N PRO A 129 8.08 -3.89 11.52
CA PRO A 129 7.79 -2.45 11.59
C PRO A 129 9.04 -1.57 11.52
N ASN A 130 10.25 -2.11 11.67
CA ASN A 130 11.50 -1.35 11.63
C ASN A 130 12.30 -1.55 10.35
N ASN A 131 11.95 -2.56 9.54
CA ASN A 131 12.73 -2.94 8.36
C ASN A 131 11.83 -3.14 7.13
N ILE A 132 12.33 -2.74 5.96
CA ILE A 132 11.61 -2.92 4.70
C ILE A 132 11.75 -4.38 4.23
N THR A 133 10.83 -5.21 4.69
CA THR A 133 10.78 -6.67 4.49
C THR A 133 9.81 -7.08 3.38
N LEU A 134 8.67 -6.40 3.25
CA LEU A 134 7.66 -6.72 2.24
C LEU A 134 8.02 -6.09 0.89
N ARG A 135 8.35 -6.93 -0.10
CA ARG A 135 8.70 -6.50 -1.47
C ARG A 135 7.99 -7.39 -2.49
N PRO A 136 7.61 -6.84 -3.66
CA PRO A 136 7.18 -7.67 -4.77
C PRO A 136 8.30 -8.66 -5.14
N HIS A 137 8.02 -9.96 -5.04
CA HIS A 137 8.92 -10.98 -5.56
C HIS A 137 8.60 -11.21 -7.03
N ASN A 138 9.61 -11.19 -7.90
CA ASN A 138 9.44 -11.81 -9.21
C ASN A 138 9.31 -13.31 -8.96
N SER A 139 8.16 -13.89 -9.30
CA SER A 139 8.03 -15.34 -9.37
C SER A 139 9.06 -15.82 -10.40
N LEU A 140 10.06 -16.59 -9.95
CA LEU A 140 10.92 -17.38 -10.82
C LEU A 140 10.09 -18.48 -11.50
#